data_AF-A9V3B9-F1
#
_entry.id   AF-A9V3B9-F1
#
_cell.length_a   1.000
_cell.length_b   1.000
_cell.length_c   1.000
_cell.angle_alpha   90.00
_cell.angle_beta   90.00
_cell.angle_gamma   90.00
#
_symmetry.space_group_name_H-M   'P 1'
#
loop_
_entity.id
_entity.type
_entity.pdbx_description
1 polymer ?
#
loop_
_entity_poly.entity_id
_entity_poly.type
_entity_poly.pdbx_seq_one_letter_code
_entity_poly.pdbx_strand_id
1 'polypeptide(L)'
;MAGRRVRVQCLSWGLNRAGLLAMGAMLLMVMPAAGAEDAGLWVDADGDVHVMNNASLFVDEVDLLATLRAVTAQNDALQRDTVALRQALADVTSALDQQHALQERLDALALCTGRCLQLTSTLSNTNLAGFGRALAFDEALMVVGATSPNASAYALYNRTAEERAAQILNVFRSGEASDLCGTAVAMDPQVLLVGCPGPNINLPTPALMGMVRILSRQPAGHFLANGTVLPFYTTNHQMFGSALALNAEYLAVSAPYAQEVDGNPNTGGRVFFFHRHGASTFTPWRTLDDVVARPGNLFGWALAWYDATHLLVTGLSNSLDNRTGALYAYQVPSGTSTTFQRLLEFTEPRWANASLTGSMFGVSLAVWSGGLAVGAGTENDDGGNGSDVEAAVFVYSLDVGQMALTLERQLLPPAMEGAAPRFGLGLASSGGALAVTDPGRQRIYMYT
;
A
#
# COMPACT_ATOMS: atom_id res chain seq x y z
N MET A 1 -29.72 86.07 8.46
CA MET A 1 -28.27 85.80 8.62
C MET A 1 -27.97 84.48 7.93
N ALA A 2 -26.97 84.47 7.04
CA ALA A 2 -26.71 83.38 6.10
C ALA A 2 -25.99 82.20 6.79
N GLY A 3 -26.63 81.03 6.83
CA GLY A 3 -26.00 79.79 7.31
C GLY A 3 -25.14 79.16 6.22
N ARG A 4 -23.82 79.09 6.43
CA ARG A 4 -22.89 78.35 5.57
C ARG A 4 -23.11 76.85 5.77
N ARG A 5 -23.46 76.14 4.70
CA ARG A 5 -23.36 74.67 4.65
C ARG A 5 -21.93 74.29 4.28
N VAL A 6 -21.27 73.51 5.13
CA VAL A 6 -19.99 72.85 4.80
C VAL A 6 -20.33 71.43 4.37
N ARG A 7 -20.02 71.10 3.11
CA ARG A 7 -20.21 69.75 2.57
C ARG A 7 -18.88 69.03 2.68
N VAL A 8 -18.79 68.02 3.54
CA VAL A 8 -17.61 67.15 3.63
C VAL A 8 -17.86 65.96 2.70
N GLN A 9 -17.08 65.84 1.62
CA GLN A 9 -17.09 64.64 0.78
C GLN A 9 -16.16 63.59 1.39
N CYS A 10 -16.73 62.51 1.92
CA CYS A 10 -15.98 61.34 2.31
C CYS A 10 -15.69 60.46 1.09
N LEU A 11 -14.42 60.20 0.81
CA LEU A 11 -13.96 59.17 -0.13
C LEU A 11 -14.32 57.79 0.44
N SER A 12 -14.99 56.95 -0.36
CA SER A 12 -15.50 55.65 0.06
C SER A 12 -14.36 54.68 0.42
N TRP A 13 -14.16 54.45 1.71
CA TRP A 13 -13.49 53.27 2.21
C TRP A 13 -14.57 52.36 2.77
N GLY A 14 -14.64 51.13 2.28
CA GLY A 14 -15.67 50.13 2.62
C GLY A 14 -15.60 49.68 4.08
N LEU A 15 -16.00 50.55 4.99
CA LEU A 15 -16.14 50.25 6.41
C LEU A 15 -17.60 49.91 6.71
N ASN A 16 -17.80 48.80 7.42
CA ASN A 16 -19.11 48.42 7.95
C ASN A 16 -19.52 49.35 9.12
N ARG A 17 -20.80 49.31 9.51
CA ARG A 17 -21.40 50.18 10.55
C ARG A 17 -20.60 50.27 11.85
N ALA A 18 -19.86 49.22 12.23
CA ALA A 18 -19.00 49.20 13.40
C ALA A 18 -17.75 50.09 13.26
N GLY A 19 -17.16 50.21 12.06
CA GLY A 19 -16.03 51.09 11.79
C GLY A 19 -16.38 52.58 11.83
N LEU A 20 -17.61 52.93 11.41
CA LEU A 20 -18.13 54.30 11.48
C LEU A 20 -18.36 54.77 12.92
N LEU A 21 -18.87 53.89 13.80
CA LEU A 21 -19.06 54.21 15.22
C LEU A 21 -17.74 54.38 15.98
N ALA A 22 -16.70 53.61 15.63
CA ALA A 22 -15.37 53.75 16.23
C ALA A 22 -14.67 55.05 15.81
N MET A 23 -14.83 55.51 14.55
CA MET A 23 -14.29 56.80 14.10
C MET A 23 -15.04 57.99 14.70
N GLY A 24 -16.36 57.90 14.89
CA GLY A 24 -17.14 58.93 15.58
C GLY A 24 -16.68 59.17 17.03
N ALA A 25 -16.32 58.10 17.74
CA ALA A 25 -15.77 58.19 19.09
C ALA A 25 -14.34 58.77 19.13
N MET A 26 -13.56 58.59 18.07
CA MET A 26 -12.17 59.08 18.00
C MET A 26 -12.08 60.57 17.63
N LEU A 27 -13.07 61.11 16.93
CA LEU A 27 -13.11 62.54 16.55
C LEU A 27 -13.49 63.47 17.72
N LEU A 28 -13.96 62.93 18.85
CA LEU A 28 -14.32 63.71 20.04
C LEU A 28 -13.14 64.04 20.98
N MET A 29 -11.93 63.54 20.72
CA MET A 29 -10.79 63.69 21.65
C MET A 29 -9.77 64.79 21.31
N VAL A 30 -9.96 65.60 20.25
CA VAL A 30 -8.98 66.64 19.90
C VAL A 30 -9.64 67.98 19.56
N MET A 31 -10.10 68.70 20.58
CA MET A 31 -10.30 70.17 20.52
C MET A 31 -10.05 70.75 21.93
N PRO A 32 -9.01 71.58 22.15
CA PRO A 32 -8.91 72.40 23.35
C PRO A 32 -9.86 73.59 23.26
N ALA A 33 -10.50 73.89 24.39
CA ALA A 33 -11.52 74.91 24.56
C ALA A 33 -11.04 76.33 24.25
N ALA A 34 -11.87 77.08 23.51
CA ALA A 34 -12.06 78.51 23.73
C ALA A 34 -13.47 78.93 23.23
N GLY A 35 -14.45 78.95 24.13
CA GLY A 35 -15.61 79.84 24.03
C GLY A 35 -16.86 79.36 23.26
N ALA A 36 -17.14 78.06 23.21
CA ALA A 36 -18.45 77.56 22.77
C ALA A 36 -18.93 76.48 23.74
N GLU A 37 -19.48 76.91 24.86
CA GLU A 37 -20.24 76.03 25.75
C GLU A 37 -21.56 75.71 25.01
N ASP A 38 -21.86 74.42 24.85
CA ASP A 38 -23.19 73.89 24.53
C ASP A 38 -23.67 73.83 23.06
N ALA A 39 -22.87 73.26 22.15
CA ALA A 39 -23.38 72.79 20.84
C ALA A 39 -23.06 71.30 20.63
N GLY A 40 -24.09 70.45 20.69
CA GLY A 40 -23.99 69.02 20.40
C GLY A 40 -24.10 68.74 18.89
N LEU A 41 -23.21 67.91 18.37
CA LEU A 41 -23.21 67.41 16.99
C LEU A 41 -23.74 65.98 16.97
N TRP A 42 -24.71 65.69 16.11
CA TRP A 42 -25.15 64.32 15.86
C TRP A 42 -25.30 64.03 14.36
N VAL A 43 -25.18 62.75 14.02
CA VAL A 43 -25.22 62.25 12.63
C VAL A 43 -26.43 61.34 12.50
N ASP A 44 -27.27 61.60 11.50
CA ASP A 44 -28.47 60.79 11.27
C ASP A 44 -28.17 59.49 10.52
N ALA A 45 -29.21 58.69 10.28
CA ALA A 45 -29.09 57.38 9.64
C ALA A 45 -28.58 57.42 8.18
N ASP A 46 -28.64 58.59 7.54
CA ASP A 46 -28.17 58.82 6.17
C ASP A 46 -26.74 59.41 6.13
N GLY A 47 -26.16 59.73 7.29
CA GLY A 47 -24.79 60.24 7.42
C GLY A 47 -24.68 61.76 7.41
N ASP A 48 -25.79 62.49 7.51
CA ASP A 48 -25.80 63.94 7.55
C ASP A 48 -25.57 64.47 8.97
N VAL A 49 -24.77 65.52 9.09
CA VAL A 49 -24.28 66.07 10.36
C VAL A 49 -25.07 67.31 10.75
N HIS A 50 -25.75 67.27 11.90
CA HIS A 50 -26.60 68.35 12.42
C HIS A 50 -26.03 68.97 13.70
N VAL A 51 -26.09 70.30 13.81
CA VAL A 51 -25.68 71.07 15.00
C VAL A 51 -26.92 71.51 15.76
N MET A 52 -27.07 71.09 17.03
CA MET A 52 -28.18 71.48 17.88
C MET A 52 -27.78 72.53 18.92
N ASN A 53 -28.60 73.58 19.03
CA ASN A 53 -28.56 74.53 20.15
C ASN A 53 -29.32 73.95 21.36
N ASN A 54 -28.71 74.07 22.54
CA ASN A 54 -28.92 73.22 23.73
C ASN A 54 -30.22 73.39 24.52
N ALA A 55 -31.37 73.65 23.89
CA ALA A 55 -32.59 74.01 24.62
C ALA A 55 -33.68 72.94 24.72
N SER A 56 -33.54 71.75 24.13
CA SER A 56 -34.65 70.77 24.15
C SER A 56 -34.24 69.34 23.72
N LEU A 57 -33.19 68.81 24.33
CA LEU A 57 -32.91 67.36 24.23
C LEU A 57 -32.86 66.72 25.63
N PHE A 58 -33.96 66.82 26.36
CA PHE A 58 -34.28 65.83 27.38
C PHE A 58 -34.72 64.56 26.62
N VAL A 59 -33.75 63.80 26.10
CA VAL A 59 -34.02 62.38 25.88
C VAL A 59 -34.15 61.81 27.27
N ASP A 60 -35.35 61.37 27.62
CA ASP A 60 -35.65 60.83 28.93
C ASP A 60 -34.62 59.72 29.21
N GLU A 61 -33.79 59.90 30.24
CA GLU A 61 -32.68 58.98 30.58
C GLU A 61 -33.20 57.53 30.75
N VAL A 62 -34.50 57.42 31.05
CA VAL A 62 -35.29 56.20 31.12
C VAL A 62 -35.37 55.45 29.78
N ASP A 63 -35.53 56.14 28.65
CA ASP A 63 -35.66 55.52 27.31
C ASP A 63 -34.33 54.99 26.78
N LEU A 64 -33.22 55.66 27.11
CA LEU A 64 -31.89 55.24 26.68
C LEU A 64 -31.45 53.97 27.44
N LEU A 65 -31.77 53.89 28.73
CA LEU A 65 -31.50 52.71 29.55
C LEU A 65 -32.34 51.50 29.11
N ALA A 66 -33.60 51.73 28.74
CA ALA A 66 -34.48 50.69 28.20
C ALA A 66 -33.97 50.14 26.85
N THR A 67 -33.54 51.05 25.96
CA THR A 67 -32.98 50.68 24.65
C THR A 67 -31.67 49.90 24.81
N LEU A 68 -30.77 50.34 25.71
CA LEU A 68 -29.52 49.63 25.97
C LEU A 68 -29.76 48.22 26.53
N ARG A 69 -30.72 48.06 27.46
CA ARG A 69 -31.12 46.74 27.98
C ARG A 69 -31.67 45.82 26.87
N ALA A 70 -32.46 46.36 25.95
CA ALA A 70 -33.00 45.61 24.82
C ALA A 70 -31.89 45.14 23.87
N VAL A 71 -30.92 46.01 23.54
CA VAL A 71 -29.78 45.67 22.69
C VAL A 71 -28.88 44.63 23.35
N THR A 72 -28.59 44.78 24.65
CA THR A 72 -27.81 43.78 25.40
C THR A 72 -28.51 42.42 25.41
N ALA A 73 -29.82 42.39 25.68
CA ALA A 73 -30.59 41.14 25.65
C ALA A 73 -30.59 40.49 24.25
N GLN A 74 -30.64 41.29 23.18
CA GLN A 74 -30.55 40.79 21.81
C GLN A 74 -29.14 40.26 21.48
N ASN A 75 -28.09 40.91 21.96
CA ASN A 75 -26.72 40.45 21.78
C ASN A 75 -26.47 39.13 22.54
N ASP A 76 -26.98 39.01 23.76
CA ASP A 76 -26.91 37.77 24.56
C ASP A 76 -27.69 36.63 23.89
N ALA A 77 -28.81 36.93 23.22
CA ALA A 77 -29.53 35.95 22.40
C ALA A 77 -28.68 35.50 21.19
N LEU A 78 -28.09 36.42 20.43
CA LEU A 78 -27.23 36.11 19.28
C LEU A 78 -25.99 35.30 19.67
N GLN A 79 -25.38 35.59 20.82
CA GLN A 79 -24.25 34.82 21.32
C GLN A 79 -24.65 33.38 21.67
N ARG A 80 -25.82 33.19 22.31
CA ARG A 80 -26.36 31.85 22.58
C ARG A 80 -26.64 31.07 21.30
N ASP A 81 -27.24 31.71 20.31
CA ASP A 81 -27.51 31.08 19.01
C ASP A 81 -26.22 30.70 18.28
N THR A 82 -25.18 31.54 18.37
CA THR A 82 -23.87 31.24 17.77
C THR A 82 -23.21 30.02 18.41
N VAL A 83 -23.31 29.87 19.74
CA VAL A 83 -22.80 28.69 20.45
C VAL A 83 -23.59 27.44 20.06
N ALA A 84 -24.91 27.53 19.96
CA ALA A 84 -25.75 26.43 19.50
C ALA A 84 -25.41 25.99 18.07
N LEU A 85 -25.15 26.95 17.16
CA LEU A 85 -24.79 26.65 15.78
C LEU A 85 -23.43 25.95 15.66
N ARG A 86 -22.44 26.36 16.49
CA ARG A 86 -21.13 25.70 16.54
C ARG A 86 -21.23 24.26 17.06
N GLN A 87 -22.07 24.04 18.08
CA GLN A 87 -22.32 22.69 18.57
C GLN A 87 -22.98 21.82 17.50
N ALA A 88 -24.01 22.33 16.82
CA ALA A 88 -24.67 21.61 15.73
C ALA A 88 -23.69 21.27 14.58
N LEU A 89 -22.76 22.16 14.25
CA LEU A 89 -21.75 21.89 13.22
C LEU A 89 -20.75 20.80 13.66
N ALA A 90 -20.36 20.78 14.94
CA ALA A 90 -19.52 19.72 15.49
C ALA A 90 -20.24 18.37 15.46
N ASP A 91 -21.53 18.36 15.80
CA ASP A 91 -22.36 17.15 15.77
C ASP A 91 -22.53 16.61 14.34
N VAL A 92 -22.74 17.50 13.34
CA VAL A 92 -22.81 17.12 11.92
C VAL A 92 -21.47 16.57 11.41
N THR A 93 -20.35 17.19 11.78
CA THR A 93 -19.01 16.69 11.41
C THR A 93 -18.78 15.30 12.00
N SER A 94 -19.12 15.10 13.28
CA SER A 94 -19.00 13.79 13.93
C SER A 94 -19.90 12.73 13.28
N ALA A 95 -21.12 13.10 12.88
CA ALA A 95 -22.02 12.21 12.16
C ALA A 95 -21.49 11.83 10.77
N LEU A 96 -20.85 12.77 10.06
CA LEU A 96 -20.23 12.51 8.76
C LEU A 96 -19.04 11.55 8.88
N ASP A 97 -18.19 11.74 9.90
CA ASP A 97 -17.08 10.83 10.19
C ASP A 97 -17.59 9.42 10.54
N GLN A 98 -18.68 9.32 11.32
CA GLN A 98 -19.33 8.05 11.60
C GLN A 98 -19.90 7.39 10.34
N GLN A 99 -20.48 8.18 9.43
CA GLN A 99 -21.00 7.68 8.16
C GLN A 99 -19.88 7.18 7.24
N HIS A 100 -18.76 7.89 7.14
CA HIS A 100 -17.57 7.44 6.41
C HIS A 100 -17.02 6.13 6.98
N ALA A 101 -16.88 6.04 8.31
CA ALA A 101 -16.44 4.79 8.97
C ALA A 101 -17.44 3.63 8.76
N LEU A 102 -18.74 3.92 8.71
CA LEU A 102 -19.78 2.92 8.40
C LEU A 102 -19.72 2.48 6.94
N GLN A 103 -19.44 3.39 6.01
CA GLN A 103 -19.26 3.09 4.60
C GLN A 103 -18.01 2.23 4.38
N GLU A 104 -16.88 2.56 5.03
CA GLU A 104 -15.66 1.72 5.01
C GLU A 104 -15.91 0.32 5.59
N ARG A 105 -16.69 0.22 6.67
CA ARG A 105 -17.12 -1.06 7.24
C ARG A 105 -18.05 -1.84 6.31
N LEU A 106 -18.99 -1.16 5.66
CA LEU A 106 -19.91 -1.75 4.68
C LEU A 106 -19.16 -2.22 3.44
N ASP A 107 -18.17 -1.47 2.95
CA ASP A 107 -17.33 -1.87 1.82
C ASP A 107 -16.40 -3.03 2.20
N ALA A 108 -15.87 -3.04 3.43
CA ALA A 108 -15.13 -4.18 3.98
C ALA A 108 -16.01 -5.45 4.11
N LEU A 109 -17.27 -5.31 4.54
CA LEU A 109 -18.25 -6.42 4.59
C LEU A 109 -18.75 -6.83 3.20
N ALA A 110 -18.92 -5.88 2.29
CA ALA A 110 -19.37 -6.10 0.92
C ALA A 110 -18.30 -6.85 0.11
N LEU A 111 -17.00 -6.68 0.39
CA LEU A 111 -15.96 -7.48 -0.26
C LEU A 111 -15.88 -8.94 0.23
N CYS A 112 -16.37 -9.25 1.44
CA CYS A 112 -16.54 -10.65 1.87
C CYS A 112 -17.81 -11.29 1.31
N THR A 113 -18.77 -10.51 0.81
CA THR A 113 -19.95 -11.00 0.07
C THR A 113 -19.79 -10.87 -1.45
N GLY A 114 -18.82 -10.07 -1.90
CA GLY A 114 -18.34 -9.96 -3.26
C GLY A 114 -17.60 -11.22 -3.64
N ARG A 115 -18.29 -12.09 -4.39
CA ARG A 115 -17.82 -13.30 -5.08
C ARG A 115 -16.34 -13.65 -4.81
N CYS A 116 -16.04 -14.16 -3.62
CA CYS A 116 -14.79 -14.84 -3.39
C CYS A 116 -14.78 -16.06 -4.31
N LEU A 117 -14.13 -15.92 -5.47
CA LEU A 117 -14.05 -17.00 -6.43
C LEU A 117 -13.06 -18.01 -5.88
N GLN A 118 -13.57 -19.01 -5.17
CA GLN A 118 -12.75 -20.12 -4.73
C GLN A 118 -12.46 -21.00 -5.95
N LEU A 119 -11.24 -20.91 -6.45
CA LEU A 119 -10.73 -21.87 -7.41
C LEU A 119 -10.20 -23.05 -6.61
N THR A 120 -10.95 -24.16 -6.64
CA THR A 120 -10.49 -25.43 -6.08
C THR A 120 -9.95 -26.25 -7.23
N SER A 121 -8.74 -26.80 -7.10
CA SER A 121 -8.27 -27.75 -8.10
C SER A 121 -9.20 -28.97 -8.07
N THR A 122 -9.91 -29.24 -9.16
CA THR A 122 -10.69 -30.48 -9.34
C THR A 122 -9.78 -31.64 -9.80
N LEU A 123 -8.47 -31.45 -9.67
CA LEU A 123 -7.41 -32.38 -10.07
C LEU A 123 -7.31 -33.53 -9.07
N SER A 124 -8.37 -34.32 -8.96
CA SER A 124 -8.52 -35.43 -8.02
C SER A 124 -7.59 -36.61 -8.29
N ASN A 125 -6.77 -36.55 -9.35
CA ASN A 125 -5.93 -37.66 -9.81
C ASN A 125 -4.43 -37.32 -9.92
N THR A 126 -4.01 -36.08 -9.68
CA THR A 126 -2.59 -35.72 -9.65
C THR A 126 -2.24 -35.22 -8.26
N ASN A 127 -1.28 -35.86 -7.61
CA ASN A 127 -0.73 -35.41 -6.33
C ASN A 127 0.04 -34.10 -6.56
N LEU A 128 -0.67 -32.96 -6.58
CA LEU A 128 -0.13 -31.63 -6.83
C LEU A 128 0.54 -31.08 -5.57
N ALA A 129 1.58 -31.78 -5.10
CA ALA A 129 2.42 -31.26 -4.05
C ALA A 129 2.90 -29.84 -4.42
N GLY A 130 2.64 -28.88 -3.53
CA GLY A 130 2.99 -27.48 -3.74
C GLY A 130 2.08 -26.68 -4.68
N PHE A 131 0.88 -27.15 -5.05
CA PHE A 131 -0.06 -26.31 -5.82
C PHE A 131 -0.31 -24.97 -5.14
N GLY A 132 -0.17 -23.86 -5.88
CA GLY A 132 -0.32 -22.52 -5.34
C GLY A 132 0.95 -21.99 -4.68
N ARG A 133 2.10 -22.66 -4.86
CA ARG A 133 3.38 -22.18 -4.33
C ARG A 133 3.74 -20.78 -4.84
N ALA A 134 3.46 -20.53 -6.11
CA ALA A 134 3.66 -19.25 -6.75
C ALA A 134 2.48 -18.91 -7.64
N LEU A 135 2.31 -17.62 -7.90
CA LEU A 135 1.22 -17.11 -8.70
C LEU A 135 1.72 -15.96 -9.57
N ALA A 136 1.29 -15.92 -10.82
CA ALA A 136 1.44 -14.76 -11.69
C ALA A 136 0.22 -14.68 -12.60
N PHE A 137 -0.22 -13.48 -12.95
CA PHE A 137 -1.32 -13.35 -13.90
C PHE A 137 -1.25 -12.05 -14.70
N ASP A 138 -1.79 -12.12 -15.92
CA ASP A 138 -2.13 -10.97 -16.75
C ASP A 138 -3.66 -10.79 -16.81
N GLU A 139 -4.15 -9.92 -17.68
CA GLU A 139 -5.59 -9.64 -17.80
C GLU A 139 -6.43 -10.86 -18.22
N ALA A 140 -5.82 -11.79 -18.95
CA ALA A 140 -6.49 -12.95 -19.54
C ALA A 140 -6.16 -14.25 -18.81
N LEU A 141 -4.99 -14.35 -18.19
CA LEU A 141 -4.39 -15.61 -17.81
C LEU A 141 -3.82 -15.57 -16.40
N MET A 142 -4.15 -16.57 -15.58
CA MET A 142 -3.47 -16.83 -14.30
C MET A 142 -2.66 -18.11 -14.37
N VAL A 143 -1.40 -18.03 -13.95
CA VAL A 143 -0.42 -19.11 -13.87
C VAL A 143 -0.19 -19.47 -12.41
N VAL A 144 -0.42 -20.73 -12.07
CA VAL A 144 -0.19 -21.25 -10.71
C VAL A 144 0.99 -22.21 -10.72
N GLY A 145 2.02 -21.94 -9.94
CA GLY A 145 3.17 -22.81 -9.76
C GLY A 145 2.88 -24.00 -8.82
N ALA A 146 3.48 -25.15 -9.12
CA ALA A 146 3.48 -26.34 -8.28
C ALA A 146 4.84 -27.06 -8.36
N THR A 147 5.35 -27.56 -7.24
CA THR A 147 6.71 -28.11 -7.11
C THR A 147 6.75 -29.65 -7.04
N SER A 148 5.76 -30.33 -7.61
CA SER A 148 5.66 -31.79 -7.50
C SER A 148 6.84 -32.49 -8.20
N PRO A 149 7.42 -33.55 -7.59
CA PRO A 149 8.54 -34.30 -8.17
C PRO A 149 8.21 -34.99 -9.50
N ASN A 150 6.92 -35.15 -9.83
CA ASN A 150 6.50 -35.77 -11.09
C ASN A 150 6.09 -34.77 -12.18
N ALA A 151 5.85 -33.51 -11.80
CA ALA A 151 5.47 -32.44 -12.71
C ALA A 151 5.55 -31.09 -12.01
N SER A 152 6.30 -30.18 -12.61
CA SER A 152 6.31 -28.76 -12.27
C SER A 152 5.09 -28.12 -12.92
N ALA A 153 3.91 -28.46 -12.42
CA ALA A 153 2.66 -28.17 -13.12
C ALA A 153 2.33 -26.68 -13.03
N TYR A 154 2.00 -26.09 -14.18
CA TYR A 154 1.42 -24.75 -14.31
C TYR A 154 -0.06 -24.91 -14.63
N ALA A 155 -0.94 -24.41 -13.77
CA ALA A 155 -2.34 -24.27 -14.15
C ALA A 155 -2.54 -22.90 -14.79
N LEU A 156 -3.14 -22.87 -15.98
CA LEU A 156 -3.46 -21.69 -16.76
C LEU A 156 -4.97 -21.46 -16.67
N TYR A 157 -5.40 -20.38 -16.02
CA TYR A 157 -6.83 -20.06 -15.88
C TYR A 157 -7.19 -18.86 -16.75
N ASN A 158 -8.15 -19.02 -17.65
CA ASN A 158 -8.66 -17.91 -18.45
C ASN A 158 -9.75 -17.15 -17.68
N ARG A 159 -9.54 -15.85 -17.46
CA ARG A 159 -10.45 -15.01 -16.67
C ARG A 159 -11.68 -14.53 -17.45
N THR A 160 -11.63 -14.49 -18.79
CA THR A 160 -12.59 -13.72 -19.61
C THR A 160 -13.81 -14.51 -20.10
N ALA A 161 -13.94 -15.79 -19.79
CA ALA A 161 -15.13 -16.56 -20.13
C ALA A 161 -16.08 -16.67 -18.93
N GLU A 162 -17.37 -16.34 -19.14
CA GLU A 162 -18.48 -16.73 -18.26
C GLU A 162 -18.51 -18.25 -18.00
N GLU A 163 -17.81 -19.03 -18.83
CA GLU A 163 -17.52 -20.44 -18.62
C GLU A 163 -16.18 -20.62 -17.89
N ARG A 164 -16.32 -21.04 -16.63
CA ARG A 164 -15.29 -21.42 -15.65
C ARG A 164 -14.46 -22.66 -16.05
N ALA A 165 -14.10 -22.80 -17.32
CA ALA A 165 -13.30 -23.91 -17.80
C ALA A 165 -11.82 -23.64 -17.48
N ALA A 166 -11.35 -24.16 -16.35
CA ALA A 166 -9.93 -24.28 -16.08
C ALA A 166 -9.32 -25.26 -17.11
N GLN A 167 -8.70 -24.73 -18.17
CA GLN A 167 -7.94 -25.57 -19.07
C GLN A 167 -6.54 -25.78 -18.48
N ILE A 168 -6.34 -26.96 -17.89
CA ILE A 168 -5.01 -27.38 -17.45
C ILE A 168 -4.19 -27.66 -18.70
N LEU A 169 -3.44 -26.67 -19.16
CA LEU A 169 -2.35 -26.92 -20.08
C LEU A 169 -1.22 -27.55 -19.25
N ASN A 170 -1.04 -28.87 -19.36
CA ASN A 170 0.12 -29.56 -18.79
C ASN A 170 1.37 -29.13 -19.58
N VAL A 171 1.94 -27.96 -19.25
CA VAL A 171 2.99 -27.35 -20.07
C VAL A 171 4.33 -28.05 -19.88
N PHE A 172 4.61 -28.67 -18.73
CA PHE A 172 5.94 -29.22 -18.49
C PHE A 172 5.97 -30.34 -17.45
N ARG A 173 6.56 -31.48 -17.84
CA ARG A 173 7.21 -32.39 -16.88
C ARG A 173 8.68 -31.98 -16.89
N SER A 174 9.20 -31.50 -15.76
CA SER A 174 10.67 -31.40 -15.64
C SER A 174 11.21 -32.82 -15.84
N GLY A 175 12.25 -32.96 -16.67
CA GLY A 175 12.89 -34.26 -16.90
C GLY A 175 13.55 -34.82 -15.64
N GLU A 176 13.77 -33.97 -14.62
CA GLU A 176 14.40 -34.32 -13.36
C GLU A 176 13.45 -34.01 -12.20
N ALA A 177 13.21 -35.02 -11.37
CA ALA A 177 12.24 -35.00 -10.27
C ALA A 177 12.62 -34.07 -9.10
N SER A 178 13.78 -33.42 -9.19
CA SER A 178 14.39 -32.65 -8.12
C SER A 178 14.45 -31.14 -8.35
N ASP A 179 14.20 -30.65 -9.56
CA ASP A 179 14.51 -29.26 -9.92
C ASP A 179 13.66 -28.20 -9.21
N LEU A 180 12.59 -28.62 -8.49
CA LEU A 180 11.62 -27.76 -7.82
C LEU A 180 11.07 -26.64 -8.75
N CYS A 181 11.01 -26.88 -10.06
CA CYS A 181 10.43 -25.92 -10.99
C CYS A 181 8.98 -25.63 -10.58
N GLY A 182 8.55 -24.38 -10.77
CA GLY A 182 7.26 -23.88 -10.30
C GLY A 182 7.32 -23.27 -8.89
N THR A 183 8.51 -23.21 -8.28
CA THR A 183 8.71 -22.49 -7.01
C THR A 183 8.43 -21.00 -7.14
N ALA A 184 8.76 -20.41 -8.29
CA ALA A 184 8.44 -19.03 -8.63
C ALA A 184 7.95 -18.94 -10.06
N VAL A 185 7.01 -18.04 -10.32
CA VAL A 185 6.56 -17.71 -11.66
C VAL A 185 6.53 -16.18 -11.81
N ALA A 186 6.94 -15.70 -12.98
CA ALA A 186 6.77 -14.31 -13.38
C ALA A 186 6.37 -14.30 -14.85
N MET A 187 5.49 -13.40 -15.26
CA MET A 187 5.02 -13.37 -16.65
C MET A 187 4.72 -11.97 -17.13
N ASP A 188 4.69 -11.84 -18.45
CA ASP A 188 4.08 -10.72 -19.15
C ASP A 188 3.30 -11.28 -20.37
N PRO A 189 2.77 -10.43 -21.26
CA PRO A 189 2.02 -10.91 -22.42
C PRO A 189 2.81 -11.83 -23.38
N GLN A 190 4.15 -11.79 -23.37
CA GLN A 190 5.00 -12.50 -24.33
C GLN A 190 5.75 -13.69 -23.72
N VAL A 191 6.10 -13.63 -22.44
CA VAL A 191 6.95 -14.63 -21.79
C VAL A 191 6.39 -15.08 -20.44
N LEU A 192 6.53 -16.36 -20.16
CA LEU A 192 6.39 -16.95 -18.84
C LEU A 192 7.77 -17.43 -18.39
N LEU A 193 8.20 -16.95 -17.22
CA LEU A 193 9.43 -17.34 -16.57
C LEU A 193 9.10 -18.24 -15.39
N VAL A 194 9.87 -19.31 -15.25
CA VAL A 194 9.69 -20.25 -14.15
C VAL A 194 10.98 -20.52 -13.42
N GLY A 195 10.96 -20.27 -12.12
CA GLY A 195 12.02 -20.60 -11.19
C GLY A 195 12.09 -22.09 -10.90
N CYS A 196 13.30 -22.63 -11.03
CA CYS A 196 13.69 -24.01 -10.77
C CYS A 196 14.92 -24.02 -9.86
N PRO A 197 14.75 -23.70 -8.57
CA PRO A 197 15.88 -23.54 -7.65
C PRO A 197 16.72 -24.80 -7.41
N GLY A 198 16.23 -25.98 -7.83
CA GLY A 198 16.82 -27.25 -7.44
C GLY A 198 16.50 -27.59 -5.98
N PRO A 199 16.73 -28.84 -5.55
CA PRO A 199 16.43 -29.24 -4.19
C PRO A 199 17.45 -28.61 -3.23
N ASN A 200 16.97 -28.12 -2.08
CA ASN A 200 17.82 -27.65 -0.98
C ASN A 200 18.40 -28.84 -0.23
N ILE A 201 19.32 -29.57 -0.85
CA ILE A 201 19.95 -30.73 -0.24
C ILE A 201 21.46 -30.59 -0.28
N ASN A 202 22.06 -30.88 0.89
CA ASN A 202 23.48 -31.09 1.16
C ASN A 202 24.06 -32.26 0.33
N LEU A 203 23.69 -32.39 -0.94
CA LEU A 203 24.27 -33.37 -1.82
C LEU A 203 25.70 -32.91 -2.14
N PRO A 204 26.69 -33.81 -2.06
CA PRO A 204 28.09 -33.49 -2.34
C PRO A 204 28.37 -33.20 -3.83
N THR A 205 27.35 -32.88 -4.62
CA THR A 205 27.47 -32.63 -6.05
C THR A 205 27.22 -31.14 -6.36
N PRO A 206 28.15 -30.48 -7.08
CA PRO A 206 28.07 -29.05 -7.44
C PRO A 206 26.96 -28.68 -8.44
N ALA A 207 25.94 -29.53 -8.63
CA ALA A 207 25.02 -29.46 -9.75
C ALA A 207 23.73 -28.65 -9.49
N LEU A 208 23.52 -28.09 -8.30
CA LEU A 208 22.23 -27.52 -7.91
C LEU A 208 22.32 -26.02 -7.70
N MET A 209 22.69 -25.31 -8.76
CA MET A 209 22.79 -23.85 -8.74
C MET A 209 21.40 -23.20 -8.82
N GLY A 210 20.42 -23.95 -9.32
CA GLY A 210 19.11 -23.45 -9.72
C GLY A 210 19.14 -22.82 -11.12
N MET A 211 17.96 -22.64 -11.73
CA MET A 211 17.81 -22.05 -13.06
C MET A 211 16.45 -21.36 -13.19
N VAL A 212 16.30 -20.54 -14.24
CA VAL A 212 14.99 -20.02 -14.67
C VAL A 212 14.70 -20.51 -16.08
N ARG A 213 13.57 -21.18 -16.28
CA ARG A 213 13.09 -21.58 -17.60
C ARG A 213 12.36 -20.41 -18.25
N ILE A 214 12.63 -20.18 -19.53
CA ILE A 214 11.98 -19.16 -20.34
C ILE A 214 10.99 -19.86 -21.27
N LEU A 215 9.72 -19.48 -21.23
CA LEU A 215 8.70 -19.98 -22.12
C LEU A 215 8.06 -18.83 -22.90
N SER A 216 8.05 -18.94 -24.23
CA SER A 216 7.45 -17.92 -25.10
C SER A 216 5.99 -18.26 -25.40
N ARG A 217 5.11 -17.26 -25.25
CA ARG A 217 3.71 -17.36 -25.61
C ARG A 217 3.58 -17.46 -27.13
N GLN A 218 2.89 -18.50 -27.59
CA GLN A 218 2.58 -18.74 -28.99
C GLN A 218 1.28 -18.03 -29.39
N PRO A 219 1.04 -17.78 -30.69
CA PRO A 219 -0.21 -17.15 -31.16
C PRO A 219 -1.48 -17.88 -30.71
N ALA A 220 -1.40 -19.21 -30.55
CA ALA A 220 -2.51 -20.04 -30.07
C ALA A 220 -2.68 -20.02 -28.52
N GLY A 221 -1.98 -19.14 -27.82
CA GLY A 221 -2.10 -18.94 -26.36
C GLY A 221 -1.34 -19.95 -25.48
N HIS A 222 -0.72 -20.98 -26.07
CA HIS A 222 0.13 -21.93 -25.34
C HIS A 222 1.57 -21.41 -25.19
N PHE A 223 2.33 -21.97 -24.26
CA PHE A 223 3.72 -21.60 -24.01
C PHE A 223 4.66 -22.71 -24.47
N LEU A 224 5.76 -22.33 -25.11
CA LEU A 224 6.85 -23.26 -25.50
C LEU A 224 8.15 -22.83 -24.84
N ALA A 225 8.89 -23.80 -24.29
CA ALA A 225 10.21 -23.54 -23.74
C ALA A 225 11.17 -23.01 -24.83
N ASN A 226 11.78 -21.85 -24.56
CA ASN A 226 12.59 -21.10 -25.51
C ASN A 226 13.96 -20.67 -24.93
N GLY A 227 14.30 -21.14 -23.72
CA GLY A 227 15.61 -20.88 -23.15
C GLY A 227 15.68 -21.12 -21.65
N THR A 228 16.85 -20.82 -21.10
CA THR A 228 17.14 -20.91 -19.67
C THR A 228 18.02 -19.73 -19.28
N VAL A 229 17.77 -19.14 -18.11
CA VAL A 229 18.68 -18.22 -17.44
C VAL A 229 19.41 -18.99 -16.35
N LEU A 230 20.74 -18.84 -16.31
CA LEU A 230 21.62 -19.42 -15.32
C LEU A 230 22.31 -18.30 -14.52
N PRO A 231 22.69 -18.54 -13.26
CA PRO A 231 23.53 -17.60 -12.52
C PRO A 231 24.87 -17.43 -13.24
N PHE A 232 25.36 -16.20 -13.33
CA PHE A 232 26.60 -15.88 -14.06
C PHE A 232 27.88 -15.99 -13.21
N TYR A 233 27.74 -16.45 -11.96
CA TYR A 233 28.84 -17.00 -11.17
C TYR A 233 28.35 -18.22 -10.42
N THR A 234 29.20 -19.23 -10.36
CA THR A 234 28.84 -20.55 -9.85
C THR A 234 29.34 -20.71 -8.42
N THR A 235 28.49 -20.54 -7.42
CA THR A 235 28.74 -21.13 -6.10
C THR A 235 27.64 -22.14 -5.79
N ASN A 236 27.96 -23.24 -5.14
CA ASN A 236 27.00 -24.33 -4.93
C ASN A 236 25.85 -23.87 -4.02
N HIS A 237 24.66 -24.46 -4.20
CA HIS A 237 23.54 -24.39 -3.25
C HIS A 237 22.90 -23.00 -3.04
N GLN A 238 22.88 -22.11 -4.03
CA GLN A 238 22.30 -20.78 -3.85
C GLN A 238 20.76 -20.72 -4.02
N MET A 239 20.15 -21.77 -4.56
CA MET A 239 18.73 -21.82 -4.95
C MET A 239 18.34 -20.69 -5.94
N PHE A 240 19.13 -20.49 -7.00
CA PHE A 240 18.85 -19.50 -8.02
C PHE A 240 17.51 -19.78 -8.71
N GLY A 241 16.63 -18.78 -8.78
CA GLY A 241 15.27 -18.96 -9.27
C GLY A 241 14.26 -19.25 -8.17
N SER A 242 14.59 -19.01 -6.89
CA SER A 242 13.63 -19.12 -5.79
C SER A 242 12.51 -18.08 -5.87
N ALA A 243 12.81 -16.87 -6.34
CA ALA A 243 11.84 -15.81 -6.63
C ALA A 243 12.22 -15.09 -7.92
N LEU A 244 11.21 -14.55 -8.59
CA LEU A 244 11.33 -13.87 -9.88
C LEU A 244 10.54 -12.56 -9.83
N ALA A 245 11.12 -11.49 -10.37
CA ALA A 245 10.39 -10.27 -10.70
C ALA A 245 10.80 -9.80 -12.09
N LEU A 246 9.80 -9.61 -12.97
CA LEU A 246 9.99 -9.19 -14.35
C LEU A 246 9.35 -7.83 -14.57
N ASN A 247 10.08 -6.91 -15.22
CA ASN A 247 9.50 -5.70 -15.80
C ASN A 247 9.90 -5.57 -17.29
N ALA A 248 9.69 -4.39 -17.87
CA ALA A 248 9.98 -4.15 -19.28
C ALA A 248 11.48 -4.27 -19.63
N GLU A 249 12.38 -3.95 -18.70
CA GLU A 249 13.82 -3.81 -18.95
C GLU A 249 14.67 -4.87 -18.22
N TYR A 250 14.19 -5.37 -17.09
CA TYR A 250 14.95 -6.20 -16.18
C TYR A 250 14.20 -7.47 -15.78
N LEU A 251 14.97 -8.53 -15.62
CA LEU A 251 14.62 -9.69 -14.84
C LEU A 251 15.48 -9.70 -13.57
N ALA A 252 14.82 -9.70 -12.42
CA ALA A 252 15.44 -9.96 -11.13
C ALA A 252 15.18 -11.42 -10.72
N VAL A 253 16.24 -12.15 -10.35
CA VAL A 253 16.20 -13.55 -9.95
C VAL A 253 16.89 -13.70 -8.61
N SER A 254 16.19 -14.25 -7.61
CA SER A 254 16.81 -14.44 -6.31
C SER A 254 17.54 -15.77 -6.18
N ALA A 255 18.50 -15.76 -5.27
CA ALA A 255 19.20 -16.93 -4.76
C ALA A 255 19.39 -16.72 -3.24
N PRO A 256 18.37 -17.02 -2.42
CA PRO A 256 18.34 -16.66 -0.99
C PRO A 256 19.40 -17.38 -0.15
N TYR A 257 20.03 -18.42 -0.70
CA TYR A 257 21.13 -19.14 -0.06
C TYR A 257 22.49 -18.84 -0.69
N ALA A 258 22.57 -17.81 -1.55
CA ALA A 258 23.85 -17.37 -2.08
C ALA A 258 24.83 -17.01 -0.95
N GLN A 259 25.98 -17.67 -0.96
CA GLN A 259 27.10 -17.35 -0.07
C GLN A 259 27.90 -16.17 -0.62
N GLU A 260 28.47 -15.38 0.29
CA GLU A 260 29.52 -14.43 -0.08
C GLU A 260 30.81 -15.17 -0.44
N VAL A 261 31.59 -14.55 -1.33
CA VAL A 261 32.86 -15.08 -1.85
C VAL A 261 33.96 -15.12 -0.77
N ASP A 262 33.75 -14.46 0.38
CA ASP A 262 34.75 -14.28 1.42
C ASP A 262 34.76 -15.39 2.50
N GLY A 263 34.13 -16.53 2.22
CA GLY A 263 34.24 -17.73 3.05
C GLY A 263 33.49 -17.67 4.38
N ASN A 264 32.60 -16.69 4.58
CA ASN A 264 31.62 -16.71 5.66
C ASN A 264 30.42 -17.58 5.20
N PRO A 265 30.24 -18.80 5.75
CA PRO A 265 29.24 -19.75 5.25
C PRO A 265 27.79 -19.33 5.52
N ASN A 266 27.55 -18.19 6.17
CA ASN A 266 26.23 -17.78 6.59
C ASN A 266 25.58 -16.72 5.67
N THR A 267 25.07 -17.22 4.54
CA THR A 267 23.69 -17.00 4.06
C THR A 267 23.10 -15.58 4.18
N GLY A 268 23.65 -14.64 3.41
CA GLY A 268 23.09 -13.28 3.29
C GLY A 268 22.09 -13.10 2.15
N GLY A 269 21.92 -14.12 1.28
CA GLY A 269 21.04 -14.06 0.10
C GLY A 269 21.51 -13.06 -0.97
N ARG A 270 21.03 -13.23 -2.20
CA ARG A 270 21.42 -12.39 -3.34
C ARG A 270 20.31 -12.28 -4.37
N VAL A 271 20.24 -11.14 -5.04
CA VAL A 271 19.39 -10.93 -6.21
C VAL A 271 20.27 -10.68 -7.43
N PHE A 272 20.06 -11.45 -8.49
CA PHE A 272 20.73 -11.32 -9.77
C PHE A 272 19.85 -10.56 -10.74
N PHE A 273 20.44 -9.60 -11.45
CA PHE A 273 19.75 -8.83 -12.47
C PHE A 273 20.26 -9.18 -13.85
N PHE A 274 19.32 -9.28 -14.78
CA PHE A 274 19.57 -9.49 -16.20
C PHE A 274 18.88 -8.39 -16.99
N HIS A 275 19.59 -7.82 -17.96
CA HIS A 275 18.97 -6.98 -18.98
C HIS A 275 18.15 -7.83 -19.93
N ARG A 276 16.93 -7.37 -20.20
CA ARG A 276 16.02 -7.98 -21.15
C ARG A 276 16.22 -7.39 -22.54
N HIS A 277 16.43 -8.26 -23.53
CA HIS A 277 16.56 -7.91 -24.94
C HIS A 277 15.44 -8.56 -25.74
N GLY A 278 14.30 -7.87 -25.83
CA GLY A 278 13.09 -8.41 -26.45
C GLY A 278 12.37 -9.43 -25.55
N ALA A 279 11.63 -10.34 -26.16
CA ALA A 279 10.69 -11.19 -25.41
C ALA A 279 11.38 -12.24 -24.51
N SER A 280 12.47 -12.85 -24.98
CA SER A 280 13.01 -14.10 -24.40
C SER A 280 14.53 -14.13 -24.24
N THR A 281 15.22 -13.01 -24.43
CA THR A 281 16.68 -12.95 -24.30
C THR A 281 17.06 -12.14 -23.07
N PHE A 282 17.90 -12.71 -22.21
CA PHE A 282 18.36 -12.09 -20.98
C PHE A 282 19.88 -12.14 -20.91
N THR A 283 20.54 -10.99 -20.70
CA THR A 283 21.99 -10.92 -20.53
C THR A 283 22.33 -10.55 -19.09
N PRO A 284 23.29 -11.23 -18.44
CA PRO A 284 23.78 -10.87 -17.12
C PRO A 284 24.10 -9.38 -17.00
N TRP A 285 23.73 -8.76 -15.88
CA TRP A 285 24.07 -7.37 -15.60
C TRP A 285 24.82 -7.21 -14.28
N ARG A 286 24.12 -7.41 -13.15
CA ARG A 286 24.64 -7.09 -11.80
C ARG A 286 23.99 -7.97 -10.74
N THR A 287 24.50 -7.86 -9.52
CA THR A 287 23.87 -8.44 -8.34
C THR A 287 23.61 -7.37 -7.28
N LEU A 288 22.60 -7.63 -6.46
CA LEU A 288 22.27 -6.89 -5.26
C LEU A 288 22.43 -7.85 -4.08
N ASP A 289 23.32 -7.47 -3.16
CA ASP A 289 23.60 -8.18 -1.92
C ASP A 289 22.91 -7.47 -0.75
N ASP A 290 22.62 -8.22 0.33
CA ASP A 290 22.19 -7.60 1.58
C ASP A 290 23.34 -6.77 2.18
N VAL A 291 23.18 -5.44 2.21
CA VAL A 291 24.18 -4.51 2.75
C VAL A 291 24.44 -4.75 4.23
N VAL A 292 23.48 -5.35 4.95
CA VAL A 292 23.58 -5.70 6.37
C VAL A 292 23.57 -7.21 6.51
N ALA A 293 24.27 -7.95 5.64
CA ALA A 293 24.34 -9.41 5.62
C ALA A 293 24.43 -9.97 7.04
N ARG A 294 23.28 -10.39 7.59
CA ARG A 294 23.23 -11.11 8.85
C ARG A 294 23.23 -12.58 8.51
N PRO A 295 24.03 -13.39 9.21
CA PRO A 295 23.94 -14.83 9.14
C PRO A 295 22.48 -15.28 9.16
N GLY A 296 22.03 -15.84 8.03
CA GLY A 296 20.69 -16.38 7.93
C GLY A 296 19.58 -15.45 7.50
N ASN A 297 19.91 -14.22 7.08
CA ASN A 297 18.98 -13.40 6.33
C ASN A 297 18.84 -14.00 4.92
N LEU A 298 17.71 -14.65 4.66
CA LEU A 298 17.37 -15.21 3.35
C LEU A 298 16.94 -14.09 2.39
N PHE A 299 17.81 -13.11 2.15
CA PHE A 299 17.54 -11.97 1.30
C PHE A 299 17.19 -12.41 -0.12
N GLY A 300 16.15 -11.80 -0.69
CA GLY A 300 15.60 -12.22 -1.96
C GLY A 300 14.58 -13.35 -1.84
N TRP A 301 14.01 -13.60 -0.66
CA TRP A 301 13.01 -14.66 -0.52
C TRP A 301 11.80 -14.43 -1.44
N ALA A 302 11.30 -13.20 -1.51
CA ALA A 302 10.32 -12.74 -2.49
C ALA A 302 10.80 -11.45 -3.16
N LEU A 303 10.38 -11.26 -4.41
CA LEU A 303 10.72 -10.11 -5.25
C LEU A 303 9.45 -9.57 -5.90
N ALA A 304 9.32 -8.24 -6.01
CA ALA A 304 8.28 -7.62 -6.82
C ALA A 304 8.72 -6.26 -7.34
N TRP A 305 8.42 -5.95 -8.60
CA TRP A 305 8.59 -4.60 -9.12
C TRP A 305 7.42 -3.73 -8.68
N TYR A 306 7.72 -2.56 -8.11
CA TYR A 306 6.72 -1.54 -7.89
C TYR A 306 6.51 -0.70 -9.15
N ASP A 307 7.60 -0.28 -9.77
CA ASP A 307 7.61 0.42 -11.04
C ASP A 307 8.84 0.02 -11.87
N ALA A 308 9.19 0.82 -12.89
CA ALA A 308 10.33 0.56 -13.76
C ALA A 308 11.70 0.60 -13.04
N THR A 309 11.78 1.31 -11.91
CA THR A 309 13.03 1.67 -11.23
C THR A 309 13.09 1.20 -9.77
N HIS A 310 11.97 0.78 -9.18
CA HIS A 310 11.91 0.36 -7.78
C HIS A 310 11.59 -1.12 -7.64
N LEU A 311 12.51 -1.86 -7.03
CA LEU A 311 12.36 -3.27 -6.69
C LEU A 311 12.09 -3.42 -5.18
N LEU A 312 11.06 -4.18 -4.84
CA LEU A 312 10.81 -4.66 -3.50
C LEU A 312 11.44 -6.04 -3.31
N VAL A 313 12.13 -6.21 -2.19
CA VAL A 313 12.87 -7.42 -1.84
C VAL A 313 12.57 -7.77 -0.39
N THR A 314 12.25 -9.03 -0.11
CA THR A 314 12.12 -9.49 1.28
C THR A 314 13.33 -10.32 1.71
N GLY A 315 13.61 -10.29 3.00
CA GLY A 315 14.55 -11.20 3.67
C GLY A 315 13.86 -11.85 4.85
N LEU A 316 13.91 -13.18 4.93
CA LEU A 316 13.45 -13.91 6.10
C LEU A 316 14.63 -14.16 7.04
N SER A 317 14.48 -13.85 8.32
CA SER A 317 15.44 -14.31 9.32
C SER A 317 15.28 -15.81 9.52
N ASN A 318 16.34 -16.59 9.27
CA ASN A 318 16.35 -18.01 9.58
C ASN A 318 16.64 -18.31 11.06
N SER A 319 16.86 -17.28 11.89
CA SER A 319 17.11 -17.49 13.32
C SER A 319 15.88 -18.13 13.93
N LEU A 320 16.08 -19.33 14.50
CA LEU A 320 15.02 -20.14 15.11
C LEU A 320 14.26 -19.36 16.19
N ASP A 321 14.89 -18.34 16.77
CA ASP A 321 14.37 -17.58 17.89
C ASP A 321 13.50 -16.38 17.49
N ASN A 322 13.54 -15.95 16.22
CA ASN A 322 12.75 -14.81 15.75
C ASN A 322 12.65 -14.78 14.21
N ARG A 323 11.84 -15.67 13.61
CA ARG A 323 11.57 -15.74 12.15
C ARG A 323 10.86 -14.51 11.57
N THR A 324 11.11 -13.31 12.10
CA THR A 324 10.61 -12.07 11.55
C THR A 324 11.25 -11.84 10.19
N GLY A 325 10.43 -11.63 9.18
CA GLY A 325 10.94 -11.14 7.91
C GLY A 325 10.95 -9.62 7.84
N ALA A 326 11.68 -9.13 6.85
CA ALA A 326 11.81 -7.72 6.53
C ALA A 326 11.50 -7.51 5.05
N LEU A 327 11.00 -6.34 4.74
CA LEU A 327 10.77 -5.82 3.41
C LEU A 327 11.72 -4.64 3.17
N TYR A 328 12.36 -4.65 2.03
CA TYR A 328 13.27 -3.61 1.58
C TYR A 328 12.79 -3.06 0.24
N ALA A 329 12.92 -1.75 0.04
CA ALA A 329 12.74 -1.14 -1.27
C ALA A 329 14.09 -0.61 -1.77
N TYR A 330 14.43 -0.94 -3.01
CA TYR A 330 15.64 -0.51 -3.67
C TYR A 330 15.34 0.26 -4.94
N GLN A 331 16.03 1.38 -5.12
CA GLN A 331 16.16 2.02 -6.41
C GLN A 331 17.21 1.27 -7.23
N VAL A 332 16.79 0.79 -8.39
CA VAL A 332 17.63 0.13 -9.37
C VAL A 332 18.37 1.19 -10.18
N PRO A 333 19.70 1.07 -10.34
CA PRO A 333 20.49 2.07 -11.05
C PRO A 333 19.99 2.24 -12.49
N SER A 334 19.95 3.49 -12.96
CA SER A 334 19.69 3.82 -14.35
C SER A 334 20.80 4.73 -14.90
N GLY A 335 20.98 4.74 -16.22
CA GLY A 335 22.01 5.53 -16.90
C GLY A 335 23.43 5.15 -16.47
N THR A 336 24.20 6.12 -15.96
CA THR A 336 25.59 5.91 -15.52
C THR A 336 25.71 5.47 -14.05
N SER A 337 24.61 5.46 -13.30
CA SER A 337 24.64 5.01 -11.90
C SER A 337 24.98 3.52 -11.82
N THR A 338 25.78 3.15 -10.83
CA THR A 338 26.24 1.77 -10.62
C THR A 338 25.77 1.16 -9.31
N THR A 339 25.16 1.97 -8.45
CA THR A 339 24.87 1.62 -7.05
C THR A 339 23.38 1.53 -6.81
N PHE A 340 22.94 0.40 -6.26
CA PHE A 340 21.59 0.28 -5.73
C PHE A 340 21.44 1.19 -4.51
N GLN A 341 20.35 1.94 -4.44
CA GLN A 341 20.04 2.75 -3.26
C GLN A 341 18.90 2.10 -2.49
N ARG A 342 19.15 1.71 -1.23
CA ARG A 342 18.09 1.26 -0.34
C ARG A 342 17.29 2.47 0.13
N LEU A 343 15.99 2.47 -0.15
CA LEU A 343 15.07 3.56 0.15
C LEU A 343 14.20 3.27 1.38
N LEU A 344 13.88 2.00 1.59
CA LEU A 344 13.03 1.52 2.68
C LEU A 344 13.64 0.28 3.33
N GLU A 345 13.52 0.22 4.65
CA GLU A 345 13.61 -1.00 5.45
C GLU A 345 12.40 -1.02 6.37
N PHE A 346 11.53 -2.01 6.17
CA PHE A 346 10.31 -2.21 6.92
C PHE A 346 10.33 -3.59 7.53
N THR A 347 10.38 -3.65 8.86
CA THR A 347 10.16 -4.90 9.60
C THR A 347 8.71 -4.95 10.01
N GLU A 348 8.15 -6.16 10.07
CA GLU A 348 6.77 -6.37 10.52
C GLU A 348 6.53 -5.54 11.80
N PRO A 349 5.47 -4.71 11.84
CA PRO A 349 5.10 -4.03 13.08
C PRO A 349 4.91 -5.12 14.12
N ARG A 350 5.63 -5.04 15.25
CA ARG A 350 5.40 -5.89 16.40
C ARG A 350 3.99 -5.61 16.91
N TRP A 351 2.98 -6.21 16.30
CA TRP A 351 1.62 -6.11 16.78
C TRP A 351 1.58 -6.66 18.19
N ALA A 352 0.83 -5.98 19.06
CA ALA A 352 0.76 -6.22 20.50
C ALA A 352 0.26 -7.62 20.91
N ASN A 353 -0.01 -8.51 19.96
CA ASN A 353 -0.31 -9.90 20.20
C ASN A 353 0.96 -10.72 19.90
N ALA A 354 1.61 -11.22 20.94
CA ALA A 354 2.80 -12.09 20.90
C ALA A 354 2.61 -13.42 20.14
N SER A 355 1.56 -13.57 19.34
CA SER A 355 1.13 -14.80 18.68
C SER A 355 1.69 -14.97 17.25
N LEU A 356 2.36 -13.96 16.69
CA LEU A 356 2.95 -14.03 15.33
C LEU A 356 4.46 -14.29 15.33
N THR A 357 5.07 -14.56 16.49
CA THR A 357 6.44 -15.11 16.53
C THR A 357 6.49 -16.39 15.70
N GLY A 358 7.22 -16.36 14.59
CA GLY A 358 7.26 -17.48 13.63
C GLY A 358 6.55 -17.22 12.30
N SER A 359 5.80 -16.11 12.17
CA SER A 359 5.19 -15.71 10.90
C SER A 359 6.30 -15.40 9.89
N MET A 360 6.24 -16.00 8.69
CA MET A 360 7.24 -15.73 7.65
C MET A 360 6.84 -14.45 6.88
N PHE A 361 6.71 -13.32 7.59
CA PHE A 361 6.36 -12.05 6.96
C PHE A 361 7.28 -11.75 5.77
N GLY A 362 6.73 -11.50 4.59
CA GLY A 362 7.51 -11.35 3.37
C GLY A 362 7.79 -12.66 2.63
N VAL A 363 7.10 -13.76 2.96
CA VAL A 363 7.19 -15.02 2.19
C VAL A 363 6.75 -14.84 0.73
N SER A 364 5.88 -13.86 0.47
CA SER A 364 5.40 -13.50 -0.85
C SER A 364 5.05 -12.01 -0.93
N LEU A 365 5.04 -11.47 -2.14
CA LEU A 365 4.68 -10.08 -2.42
C LEU A 365 3.75 -10.01 -3.63
N ALA A 366 2.80 -9.08 -3.59
CA ALA A 366 2.07 -8.62 -4.76
C ALA A 366 1.95 -7.10 -4.73
N VAL A 367 2.13 -6.45 -5.88
CA VAL A 367 2.22 -4.99 -5.99
C VAL A 367 1.28 -4.49 -7.06
N TRP A 368 0.61 -3.37 -6.77
CA TRP A 368 -0.22 -2.65 -7.73
C TRP A 368 -0.01 -1.15 -7.56
N SER A 369 -0.67 -0.36 -8.42
CA SER A 369 -0.59 1.09 -8.33
C SER A 369 -1.08 1.58 -6.96
N GLY A 370 -0.16 2.13 -6.16
CA GLY A 370 -0.45 2.67 -4.84
C GLY A 370 -0.55 1.66 -3.70
N GLY A 371 -0.33 0.37 -3.93
CA GLY A 371 -0.47 -0.62 -2.86
C GLY A 371 0.38 -1.88 -2.98
N LEU A 372 0.43 -2.58 -1.86
CA LEU A 372 1.31 -3.72 -1.62
C LEU A 372 0.58 -4.75 -0.76
N ALA A 373 0.67 -6.03 -1.12
CA ALA A 373 0.28 -7.14 -0.27
C ALA A 373 1.52 -7.95 0.10
N VAL A 374 1.65 -8.28 1.39
CA VAL A 374 2.76 -9.07 1.94
C VAL A 374 2.20 -10.30 2.63
N GLY A 375 2.63 -11.47 2.19
CA GLY A 375 2.24 -12.73 2.81
C GLY A 375 3.04 -12.98 4.08
N ALA A 376 2.40 -13.60 5.07
CA ALA A 376 3.03 -14.06 6.31
C ALA A 376 2.62 -15.51 6.64
N GLY A 377 2.48 -16.35 5.61
CA GLY A 377 2.16 -17.77 5.77
C GLY A 377 3.40 -18.61 6.10
N THR A 378 3.25 -19.61 6.96
CA THR A 378 4.34 -20.54 7.29
C THR A 378 4.40 -21.68 6.26
N GLU A 379 5.62 -22.13 5.93
CA GLU A 379 5.84 -23.32 5.10
C GLU A 379 5.97 -24.62 5.91
N ASN A 380 6.26 -24.49 7.20
CA ASN A 380 6.56 -25.59 8.10
C ASN A 380 5.42 -25.75 9.10
N ASP A 381 4.43 -26.54 8.71
CA ASP A 381 3.55 -27.20 9.66
C ASP A 381 4.19 -28.57 9.95
N ASP A 382 5.25 -28.57 10.77
CA ASP A 382 6.00 -29.79 11.09
C ASP A 382 5.20 -30.74 12.01
N GLY A 383 3.88 -30.52 12.16
CA GLY A 383 2.95 -31.37 12.92
C GLY A 383 3.22 -31.42 14.43
N GLY A 384 4.11 -30.59 14.95
CA GLY A 384 4.62 -30.65 16.32
C GLY A 384 4.09 -29.53 17.22
N ASN A 385 2.88 -29.68 17.77
CA ASN A 385 2.38 -29.14 19.05
C ASN A 385 2.61 -27.66 19.45
N GLY A 386 3.08 -26.77 18.57
CA GLY A 386 3.50 -25.41 18.96
C GLY A 386 2.80 -24.31 18.18
N SER A 387 1.60 -23.93 18.65
CA SER A 387 0.76 -22.81 18.21
C SER A 387 0.42 -22.76 16.72
N ASP A 388 -0.87 -22.84 16.39
CA ASP A 388 -1.43 -22.48 15.09
C ASP A 388 -1.03 -21.04 14.75
N VAL A 389 0.15 -20.83 14.14
CA VAL A 389 0.54 -19.51 13.67
C VAL A 389 -0.42 -19.17 12.53
N GLU A 390 -1.30 -18.20 12.78
CA GLU A 390 -2.28 -17.77 11.80
C GLU A 390 -1.55 -17.18 10.58
N ALA A 391 -1.58 -17.91 9.47
CA ALA A 391 -1.14 -17.38 8.20
C ALA A 391 -2.02 -16.18 7.79
N ALA A 392 -1.41 -15.08 7.38
CA ALA A 392 -2.13 -13.86 7.03
C ALA A 392 -1.53 -13.21 5.78
N VAL A 393 -2.29 -12.27 5.20
CA VAL A 393 -1.80 -11.34 4.17
C VAL A 393 -2.05 -9.92 4.64
N PHE A 394 -1.01 -9.11 4.67
CA PHE A 394 -1.09 -7.71 5.06
C PHE A 394 -1.11 -6.83 3.82
N VAL A 395 -2.11 -5.97 3.74
CA VAL A 395 -2.37 -5.05 2.62
C VAL A 395 -2.02 -3.65 3.09
N TYR A 396 -1.12 -3.01 2.37
CA TYR A 396 -0.61 -1.68 2.65
C TYR A 396 -0.91 -0.74 1.48
N SER A 397 -1.16 0.53 1.79
CA SER A 397 -0.91 1.62 0.86
C SER A 397 0.59 1.95 0.89
N LEU A 398 1.15 2.18 -0.30
CA LEU A 398 2.57 2.47 -0.49
C LEU A 398 2.74 3.83 -1.14
N ASP A 399 3.20 4.79 -0.35
CA ASP A 399 3.68 6.09 -0.84
C ASP A 399 5.15 5.95 -1.22
N VAL A 400 5.44 5.99 -2.51
CA VAL A 400 6.79 5.83 -3.07
C VAL A 400 7.62 7.09 -2.91
N GLY A 401 6.98 8.26 -2.88
CA GLY A 401 7.68 9.53 -2.70
C GLY A 401 8.26 9.64 -1.30
N GLN A 402 7.54 9.11 -0.31
CA GLN A 402 7.98 9.06 1.08
C GLN A 402 8.55 7.71 1.50
N MET A 403 8.43 6.68 0.66
CA MET A 403 8.72 5.29 0.99
C MET A 403 8.03 4.86 2.29
N ALA A 404 6.77 5.27 2.44
CA ALA A 404 5.98 5.02 3.63
C ALA A 404 4.92 3.94 3.35
N LEU A 405 4.79 3.02 4.30
CA LEU A 405 3.77 1.97 4.30
C LEU A 405 2.72 2.27 5.36
N THR A 406 1.46 2.30 4.95
CA THR A 406 0.32 2.40 5.88
C THR A 406 -0.50 1.14 5.76
N LEU A 407 -0.70 0.42 6.87
CA LEU A 407 -1.49 -0.80 6.88
C LEU A 407 -2.96 -0.46 6.66
N GLU A 408 -3.53 -0.96 5.57
CA GLU A 408 -4.94 -0.77 5.23
C GLU A 408 -5.78 -1.94 5.75
N ARG A 409 -5.25 -3.17 5.62
CA ARG A 409 -6.03 -4.38 5.91
C ARG A 409 -5.15 -5.56 6.27
N GLN A 410 -5.68 -6.43 7.14
CA GLN A 410 -5.19 -7.79 7.34
C GLN A 410 -6.23 -8.77 6.79
N LEU A 411 -5.81 -9.62 5.87
CA LEU A 411 -6.63 -10.71 5.36
C LEU A 411 -6.26 -11.98 6.12
N LEU A 412 -7.28 -12.63 6.67
CA LEU A 412 -7.17 -13.93 7.31
C LEU A 412 -7.77 -15.01 6.41
N PRO A 413 -7.25 -16.25 6.46
CA PRO A 413 -7.89 -17.37 5.79
C PRO A 413 -9.32 -17.55 6.31
N PRO A 414 -10.28 -17.92 5.46
CA PRO A 414 -11.61 -18.30 5.94
C PRO A 414 -11.53 -19.39 7.01
N ALA A 415 -12.34 -19.25 8.07
CA ALA A 415 -12.49 -20.23 9.13
C ALA A 415 -13.00 -21.54 8.53
N MET A 416 -12.12 -22.53 8.40
CA MET A 416 -12.40 -23.83 7.80
C MET A 416 -11.66 -24.90 8.59
N GLU A 417 -12.34 -26.01 8.86
CA GLU A 417 -11.78 -27.15 9.59
C GLU A 417 -10.78 -27.94 8.72
N GLY A 418 -9.69 -28.42 9.32
CA GLY A 418 -8.99 -29.64 8.87
C GLY A 418 -7.58 -29.52 8.27
N ALA A 419 -7.01 -28.33 8.07
CA ALA A 419 -5.60 -28.17 7.69
C ALA A 419 -5.05 -26.81 8.12
N ALA A 420 -3.79 -26.77 8.56
CA ALA A 420 -3.09 -25.52 8.84
C ALA A 420 -3.07 -24.66 7.56
N PRO A 421 -3.68 -23.47 7.60
CA PRO A 421 -3.72 -22.61 6.42
C PRO A 421 -2.31 -22.22 6.04
N ARG A 422 -1.94 -22.43 4.78
CA ARG A 422 -0.73 -21.84 4.20
C ARG A 422 -1.10 -20.60 3.40
N PHE A 423 -1.99 -19.81 3.97
CA PHE A 423 -2.60 -18.66 3.33
C PHE A 423 -1.57 -17.56 3.10
N GLY A 424 -1.52 -17.03 1.87
CA GLY A 424 -0.54 -16.00 1.52
C GLY A 424 0.84 -16.53 1.14
N LEU A 425 1.03 -17.84 0.90
CA LEU A 425 2.30 -18.33 0.34
C LEU A 425 2.57 -17.85 -1.08
N GLY A 426 1.53 -17.66 -1.88
CA GLY A 426 1.57 -17.12 -3.22
C GLY A 426 0.61 -15.94 -3.32
N LEU A 427 1.13 -14.82 -3.79
CA LEU A 427 0.38 -13.59 -4.04
C LEU A 427 0.64 -13.13 -5.46
N ALA A 428 -0.39 -12.58 -6.10
CA ALA A 428 -0.23 -11.81 -7.32
C ALA A 428 -1.35 -10.77 -7.45
N SER A 429 -1.12 -9.73 -8.23
CA SER A 429 -2.11 -8.66 -8.48
C SER A 429 -2.13 -8.27 -9.96
N SER A 430 -3.33 -7.97 -10.47
CA SER A 430 -3.52 -7.40 -11.81
C SER A 430 -4.93 -6.83 -11.96
N GLY A 431 -5.04 -5.69 -12.62
CA GLY A 431 -6.33 -5.05 -12.93
C GLY A 431 -7.23 -4.83 -11.70
N GLY A 432 -6.65 -4.42 -10.56
CA GLY A 432 -7.36 -4.18 -9.31
C GLY A 432 -7.66 -5.44 -8.48
N ALA A 433 -7.45 -6.64 -9.01
CA ALA A 433 -7.62 -7.87 -8.26
C ALA A 433 -6.34 -8.29 -7.54
N LEU A 434 -6.48 -8.84 -6.33
CA LEU A 434 -5.44 -9.55 -5.58
C LEU A 434 -5.84 -11.02 -5.49
N ALA A 435 -4.93 -11.90 -5.89
CA ALA A 435 -5.09 -13.33 -5.77
C ALA A 435 -4.17 -13.87 -4.66
N VAL A 436 -4.74 -14.72 -3.81
CA VAL A 436 -4.06 -15.28 -2.63
C VAL A 436 -4.20 -16.78 -2.63
N THR A 437 -3.08 -17.50 -2.58
CA THR A 437 -3.09 -18.96 -2.54
C THR A 437 -3.11 -19.47 -1.10
N ASP A 438 -3.73 -20.63 -0.89
CA ASP A 438 -3.59 -21.46 0.30
C ASP A 438 -3.26 -22.89 -0.15
N PRO A 439 -1.95 -23.19 -0.36
CA PRO A 439 -1.50 -24.51 -0.80
C PRO A 439 -1.87 -25.64 0.15
N GLY A 440 -1.93 -25.36 1.45
CA GLY A 440 -2.35 -26.34 2.47
C GLY A 440 -3.77 -26.85 2.24
N ARG A 441 -4.61 -26.02 1.60
CA ARG A 441 -6.00 -26.35 1.23
C ARG A 441 -6.22 -26.48 -0.27
N GLN A 442 -5.16 -26.36 -1.08
CA GLN A 442 -5.20 -26.35 -2.55
C GLN A 442 -6.21 -25.34 -3.12
N ARG A 443 -6.21 -24.12 -2.57
CA ARG A 443 -7.18 -23.07 -2.93
C ARG A 443 -6.48 -21.81 -3.40
N ILE A 444 -7.22 -21.05 -4.20
CA ILE A 444 -6.88 -19.67 -4.55
C ILE A 444 -8.12 -18.82 -4.25
N TYR A 445 -7.90 -17.74 -3.53
CA TYR A 445 -8.87 -16.73 -3.15
C TYR A 445 -8.64 -15.49 -4.01
N MET A 446 -9.70 -14.93 -4.58
CA MET A 446 -9.65 -13.69 -5.35
C MET A 446 -10.35 -12.58 -4.56
N TYR A 447 -9.66 -11.45 -4.41
CA TYR A 447 -10.16 -10.21 -3.82
C TYR A 447 -10.15 -9.14 -4.93
N THR A 448 -11.19 -8.31 -5.02
CA THR A 448 -11.36 -7.29 -6.07
C THR A 448 -11.81 -5.97 -5.50
#